data_AF-A0A2N9HXJ6-F1
#
_entry.id   AF-A0A2N9HXJ6-F1
#
_cell.length_a   1.000
_cell.length_b   1.000
_cell.length_c   1.000
_cell.angle_alpha   90.00
_cell.angle_beta   90.00
_cell.angle_gamma   90.00
#
_symmetry.space_group_name_H-M   'P 1'
#
loop_
_entity.id
_entity.type
_entity.pdbx_description
1 polymer ?
#
loop_
_entity_poly.entity_id
_entity_poly.type
_entity_poly.pdbx_seq_one_letter_code
_entity_poly.pdbx_strand_id
1 'polypeptide(L)'
;MVVDHRNVASSTTQMTHLWWHYQQDGSTISKRCLNYITIYGNGNSVKAKVVDECDSTMGCDGDHDYQPPCLTNIVDATKAVWKALGVPESDWGGLDIYWSDA
;
A
#
# COMPACT_ATOMS: atom_id res chain seq x y z
N MET A 1 5.80 -9.92 -3.95
CA MET A 1 5.58 -8.49 -3.62
C MET A 1 5.13 -8.50 -2.18
N VAL A 2 5.54 -7.54 -1.36
CA VAL A 2 5.26 -7.62 0.08
C VAL A 2 4.19 -6.63 0.49
N VAL A 3 3.26 -7.06 1.35
CA VAL A 3 2.44 -6.16 2.15
C VAL A 3 3.19 -5.83 3.44
N ASP A 4 3.52 -4.56 3.63
CA ASP A 4 4.13 -4.02 4.86
C ASP A 4 3.03 -3.48 5.81
N HIS A 5 3.40 -3.11 7.03
CA HIS A 5 2.50 -2.54 8.03
C HIS A 5 3.09 -1.31 8.76
N ARG A 6 4.23 -0.78 8.30
CA ARG A 6 4.90 0.37 8.93
C ARG A 6 3.94 1.56 9.13
N ASN A 7 3.62 1.82 10.40
CA ASN A 7 2.90 2.98 10.93
C ASN A 7 1.37 3.08 10.69
N VAL A 8 0.64 2.01 10.32
CA VAL A 8 -0.85 2.06 10.26
C VAL A 8 -1.46 2.01 11.69
N ALA A 9 -1.35 3.13 12.41
CA ALA A 9 -1.76 3.32 13.81
C ALA A 9 -3.17 2.80 14.12
N SER A 10 -3.39 2.27 15.33
CA SER A 10 -4.51 1.37 15.65
C SER A 10 -5.90 1.85 15.18
N SER A 11 -6.24 3.12 15.43
CA SER A 11 -7.62 3.63 15.43
C SER A 11 -7.93 4.76 14.44
N THR A 12 -7.16 4.94 13.35
CA THR A 12 -7.35 6.08 12.44
C THR A 12 -8.54 5.88 11.49
N THR A 13 -9.68 6.51 11.78
CA THR A 13 -10.85 6.60 10.87
C THR A 13 -10.65 7.71 9.81
N GLN A 14 -9.49 7.70 9.14
CA GLN A 14 -9.18 8.56 7.99
C GLN A 14 -7.94 8.00 7.27
N MET A 15 -7.89 8.17 5.94
CA MET A 15 -6.76 7.77 5.12
C MET A 15 -5.70 8.89 5.17
N THR A 16 -4.77 8.81 6.11
CA THR A 16 -3.68 9.78 6.25
C THR A 16 -2.39 9.24 5.63
N HIS A 17 -2.12 9.69 4.41
CA HIS A 17 -0.84 9.67 3.69
C HIS A 17 -0.10 8.32 3.60
N LEU A 18 -0.24 7.66 2.45
CA LEU A 18 0.71 6.74 1.86
C LEU A 18 0.69 7.08 0.36
N TRP A 19 1.69 7.77 -0.21
CA TRP A 19 1.65 8.30 -1.60
C TRP A 19 2.93 7.94 -2.36
N TRP A 20 2.89 7.93 -3.70
CA TRP A 20 4.07 7.96 -4.59
C TRP A 20 4.00 9.09 -5.62
N HIS A 21 5.07 9.23 -6.38
CA HIS A 21 5.38 10.45 -7.10
C HIS A 21 4.72 10.59 -8.49
N TYR A 22 3.84 11.59 -8.55
CA TYR A 22 3.99 12.75 -9.45
C TYR A 22 5.05 12.65 -10.57
N GLN A 23 4.59 12.60 -11.82
CA GLN A 23 5.37 12.99 -13.00
C GLN A 23 5.12 14.47 -13.31
N GLN A 24 6.20 15.23 -13.53
CA GLN A 24 6.21 16.69 -13.79
C GLN A 24 5.77 17.09 -15.22
N ASP A 25 4.76 16.44 -15.81
CA ASP A 25 4.26 16.81 -17.17
C ASP A 25 2.73 16.67 -17.41
N GLY A 26 1.94 16.42 -16.36
CA GLY A 26 0.53 16.84 -16.35
C GLY A 26 -0.47 16.07 -17.23
N SER A 27 -0.21 14.81 -17.62
CA SER A 27 -1.25 13.98 -18.28
C SER A 27 -1.20 12.46 -18.03
N THR A 28 -0.94 12.01 -16.80
CA THR A 28 -1.38 10.66 -16.36
C THR A 28 -1.96 10.66 -14.95
N ILE A 29 -3.27 10.43 -14.85
CA ILE A 29 -3.84 9.79 -13.66
C ILE A 29 -3.18 8.40 -13.55
N SER A 30 -2.69 8.04 -12.36
CA SER A 30 -2.14 6.69 -12.10
C SER A 30 -3.18 5.66 -12.54
N LYS A 31 -2.81 4.76 -13.47
CA LYS A 31 -3.77 3.90 -14.21
C LYS A 31 -4.62 2.98 -13.32
N ARG A 32 -4.24 2.84 -12.05
CA ARG A 32 -4.93 2.05 -11.03
C ARG A 32 -5.64 2.90 -9.98
N CYS A 33 -5.38 4.20 -9.90
CA CYS A 33 -6.05 5.08 -8.94
C CYS A 33 -7.58 5.02 -9.12
N LEU A 34 -8.27 4.77 -8.00
CA LEU A 34 -9.69 4.47 -7.85
C LEU A 34 -10.20 3.20 -8.57
N ASN A 35 -9.35 2.47 -9.28
CA ASN A 35 -9.63 1.12 -9.76
C ASN A 35 -9.32 0.07 -8.67
N TYR A 36 -9.53 -1.20 -8.98
CA TYR A 36 -9.37 -2.31 -8.05
C TYR A 36 -8.29 -3.29 -8.51
N ILE A 37 -7.63 -3.88 -7.52
CA ILE A 37 -6.75 -5.04 -7.68
C ILE A 37 -7.29 -6.20 -6.83
N THR A 38 -7.01 -7.43 -7.24
CA THR A 38 -7.21 -8.61 -6.38
C THR A 38 -5.87 -8.99 -5.80
N ILE A 39 -5.74 -8.88 -4.48
CA ILE A 39 -4.56 -9.29 -3.72
C ILE A 39 -4.76 -10.76 -3.30
N TYR A 40 -3.72 -11.58 -3.45
CA TYR A 40 -3.70 -12.98 -3.07
C TYR A 40 -2.54 -13.24 -2.10
N GLY A 41 -2.84 -13.86 -0.95
CA GLY A 41 -1.86 -14.12 0.10
C GLY A 41 -2.46 -14.95 1.24
N ASN A 42 -1.63 -15.66 2.00
CA ASN A 42 -2.08 -16.52 3.11
C ASN A 42 -3.22 -17.50 2.73
N GLY A 43 -3.17 -18.04 1.50
CA GLY A 43 -4.20 -18.92 0.93
C GLY A 43 -5.54 -18.25 0.57
N ASN A 44 -5.71 -16.98 0.87
CA ASN A 44 -6.92 -16.19 0.66
C ASN A 44 -6.75 -15.16 -0.47
N SER A 45 -7.84 -14.46 -0.82
CA SER A 45 -7.78 -13.29 -1.70
C SER A 45 -8.78 -12.21 -1.30
N VAL A 46 -8.49 -10.97 -1.66
CA VAL A 46 -9.35 -9.80 -1.39
C VAL A 46 -9.26 -8.80 -2.54
N LYS A 47 -10.41 -8.28 -2.98
CA LYS A 47 -10.50 -7.19 -3.95
C LYS A 47 -10.36 -5.85 -3.22
N ALA A 48 -9.21 -5.19 -3.38
CA ALA A 48 -8.86 -3.93 -2.76
C ALA A 48 -8.93 -2.78 -3.77
N LYS A 49 -9.34 -1.59 -3.33
CA LYS A 49 -9.31 -0.37 -4.16
C LYS A 49 -7.95 0.29 -4.00
N VAL A 50 -7.27 0.59 -5.10
CA VAL A 50 -6.06 1.43 -5.08
C VAL A 50 -6.53 2.88 -4.90
N VAL A 51 -6.53 3.32 -3.64
CA VAL A 51 -6.90 4.69 -3.27
C VAL A 51 -5.72 5.66 -3.35
N ASP A 52 -4.51 5.11 -3.35
CA ASP A 52 -3.26 5.82 -3.16
C ASP A 52 -2.08 5.02 -3.74
N GLU A 53 -0.85 5.55 -3.67
CA GLU A 53 0.39 4.88 -4.11
C GLU A 53 1.33 4.68 -2.88
N CYS A 54 2.59 4.23 -2.97
CA CYS A 54 3.52 4.18 -1.82
C CYS A 54 4.93 4.28 -2.36
N ASP A 55 5.33 5.53 -2.51
CA ASP A 55 6.78 6.18 -2.92
C ASP A 55 7.98 6.02 -5.08
N SER A 56 9.20 5.85 -5.82
CA SER A 56 10.52 5.18 -5.58
C SER A 56 11.76 6.00 -5.94
N THR A 57 11.80 7.27 -5.55
CA THR A 57 12.87 8.19 -5.98
C THR A 57 13.30 9.26 -4.96
N MET A 58 12.57 9.49 -3.86
CA MET A 58 12.79 10.59 -2.90
C MET A 58 12.70 10.08 -1.44
N GLY A 59 12.38 10.95 -0.47
CA GLY A 59 12.28 10.60 0.95
C GLY A 59 13.58 10.92 1.72
N CYS A 60 13.59 10.60 3.01
CA CYS A 60 14.61 11.06 3.98
C CYS A 60 14.69 12.61 4.08
N ASP A 61 13.61 13.31 3.76
CA ASP A 61 13.49 14.77 3.77
C ASP A 61 12.31 15.25 4.65
N GLY A 62 12.15 16.58 4.78
CA GLY A 62 11.15 17.18 5.66
C GLY A 62 9.70 17.09 5.18
N ASP A 63 9.45 16.81 3.90
CA ASP A 63 8.09 16.67 3.36
C ASP A 63 7.56 15.23 3.54
N HIS A 64 8.46 14.25 3.68
CA HIS A 64 8.16 12.82 3.90
C HIS A 64 8.36 12.37 5.37
N ASP A 65 8.31 13.29 6.36
CA ASP A 65 8.58 13.04 7.79
C ASP A 65 9.93 12.33 8.06
N TYR A 66 10.93 12.54 7.19
CA TYR A 66 12.21 11.83 7.14
C TYR A 66 12.10 10.29 7.01
N GLN A 67 10.95 9.78 6.59
CA GLN A 67 10.76 8.36 6.28
C GLN A 67 11.56 7.98 5.02
N PRO A 68 12.14 6.78 4.96
CA PRO A 68 12.91 6.34 3.80
C PRO A 68 12.00 5.89 2.65
N PRO A 69 12.47 5.96 1.39
CA PRO A 69 11.77 5.45 0.21
C PRO A 69 11.03 4.11 0.43
N CYS A 70 9.71 4.03 0.15
CA CYS A 70 9.02 2.74 -0.03
C CYS A 70 9.75 1.91 -1.11
N LEU A 71 9.85 0.60 -0.90
CA LEU A 71 10.52 -0.32 -1.83
C LEU A 71 9.67 -0.53 -3.10
N THR A 72 10.33 -0.76 -4.23
CA THR A 72 9.73 -0.83 -5.59
C THR A 72 8.72 -1.98 -5.83
N ASN A 73 8.51 -2.85 -4.84
CA ASN A 73 7.71 -4.07 -4.96
C ASN A 73 6.79 -4.30 -3.74
N ILE A 74 6.22 -3.21 -3.22
CA ILE A 74 5.32 -3.16 -2.06
C ILE A 74 3.88 -2.80 -2.47
N VAL A 75 2.91 -3.33 -1.73
CA VAL A 75 1.56 -2.75 -1.61
C VAL A 75 1.33 -2.56 -0.12
N ASP A 76 1.43 -1.33 0.39
CA ASP A 76 0.98 -1.05 1.76
C ASP A 76 -0.55 -1.21 1.79
N ALA A 77 -1.05 -1.86 2.84
CA ALA A 77 -2.45 -2.23 2.91
C ALA A 77 -3.05 -2.01 4.30
N THR A 78 -4.23 -1.40 4.30
CA THR A 78 -5.02 -1.16 5.51
C THR A 78 -5.29 -2.46 6.28
N LYS A 79 -5.53 -2.34 7.59
CA LYS A 79 -5.91 -3.45 8.47
C LYS A 79 -7.06 -4.32 7.94
N ALA A 80 -7.95 -3.75 7.12
CA ALA A 80 -9.05 -4.49 6.50
C ALA A 80 -8.57 -5.53 5.47
N VAL A 81 -7.52 -5.23 4.70
CA VAL A 81 -6.91 -6.15 3.74
C VAL A 81 -6.24 -7.31 4.47
N TRP A 82 -5.42 -7.02 5.48
CA TRP A 82 -4.77 -8.05 6.32
C TRP A 82 -5.79 -9.01 6.97
N LYS A 83 -6.89 -8.47 7.51
CA LYS A 83 -7.98 -9.29 8.08
C LYS A 83 -8.76 -10.08 7.03
N ALA A 84 -8.98 -9.53 5.84
CA ALA A 84 -9.62 -10.25 4.74
C ALA A 84 -8.75 -11.36 4.15
N LEU A 85 -7.41 -11.22 4.20
CA LEU A 85 -6.45 -12.29 3.91
C LEU A 85 -6.31 -13.31 5.07
N GLY A 86 -7.01 -13.10 6.19
CA GLY A 86 -7.02 -14.03 7.33
C GLY A 86 -5.70 -14.11 8.10
N VAL A 87 -4.82 -13.11 7.97
CA VAL A 87 -3.53 -13.10 8.68
C VAL A 87 -3.74 -12.68 10.13
N PRO A 88 -3.26 -13.44 11.14
CA PRO A 88 -3.37 -13.05 12.54
C PRO A 88 -2.52 -11.81 12.84
N GLU A 89 -2.97 -10.94 13.74
CA GLU A 89 -2.31 -9.66 14.05
C GLU A 89 -0.89 -9.80 14.63
N SER A 90 -0.52 -10.98 15.12
CA SER A 90 0.85 -11.32 15.54
C SER A 90 1.85 -11.41 14.40
N ASP A 91 1.37 -11.65 13.17
CA ASP A 91 2.17 -12.01 12.00
C ASP A 91 2.16 -10.86 10.97
N TRP A 92 1.68 -9.68 11.36
CA TRP A 92 1.63 -8.49 10.51
C TRP A 92 2.98 -7.76 10.48
N GLY A 93 3.34 -7.26 9.30
CA GLY A 93 4.62 -6.58 9.05
C GLY A 93 5.28 -6.98 7.74
N GLY A 94 5.03 -8.20 7.26
CA GLY A 94 5.49 -8.66 5.94
C GLY A 94 4.74 -9.90 5.48
N LEU A 95 3.96 -9.78 4.40
CA LEU A 95 3.34 -10.92 3.71
C LEU A 95 3.72 -10.92 2.23
N ASP A 96 4.30 -12.03 1.76
CA ASP A 96 4.48 -12.25 0.32
C ASP A 96 3.12 -12.49 -0.37
N ILE A 97 2.82 -11.63 -1.33
CA ILE A 97 1.62 -11.63 -2.15
C ILE A 97 1.95 -11.65 -3.65
N TYR A 98 0.96 -12.10 -4.41
CA TYR A 98 0.76 -11.75 -5.81
C TYR A 98 -0.57 -11.01 -5.98
N TRP A 99 -0.74 -10.30 -7.10
CA TRP A 99 -1.96 -9.56 -7.39
C TRP A 99 -2.21 -9.47 -8.89
N SER A 100 -3.43 -9.08 -9.27
CA SER A 100 -3.79 -8.67 -10.61
C SER A 100 -4.72 -7.46 -10.58
N ASP A 101 -4.86 -6.77 -11.71
CA ASP A 101 -6.03 -5.93 -11.98
C ASP A 101 -7.31 -6.80 -11.91
N ALA A 102 -8.47 -6.20 -11.58
CA ALA A 102 -9.64 -6.92 -11.08
C ALA A 102 -11.02 -6.46 -11.57
#